data_AF-A0A7R9UN98-F1
#
_entry.id   AF-A0A7R9UN98-F1
#
_cell.length_a   1.000
_cell.length_b   1.000
_cell.length_c   1.000
_cell.angle_alpha   90.00
_cell.angle_beta   90.00
_cell.angle_gamma   90.00
#
_symmetry.space_group_name_H-M   'P 1'
#
loop_
_entity.id
_entity.type
_entity.pdbx_description
1 polymer ?
#
loop_
_entity_poly.entity_id
_entity_poly.type
_entity_poly.pdbx_seq_one_letter_code
_entity_poly.pdbx_strand_id
1 'polypeptide(L)'
;REGSINEAIRDLDSIRREGELLFAVLVALLHAHNLSKIVDTDEVARIGAALDRERARVGERGLLMAAQFAWHAERLEDAREYVERLLALKPGSTQGNILRCWIELSAGALPAHELWDAHGGKKELEALMGKARHAETLGQHAKAL
;
A
#
# COMPACT_ATOMS: atom_id res chain seq x y z
N ARG A 1 23.15 0.53 -4.82
CA ARG A 1 22.77 0.04 -6.17
C ARG A 1 21.35 -0.44 -6.04
N GLU A 2 20.38 0.42 -6.34
CA GLU A 2 18.99 0.03 -6.47
C GLU A 2 18.81 -0.64 -7.83
N GLY A 3 18.02 -1.72 -7.87
CA GLY A 3 17.83 -2.55 -9.05
C GLY A 3 17.23 -1.74 -10.22
N SER A 4 17.62 -2.10 -11.43
CA SER A 4 17.05 -1.49 -12.64
C SER A 4 15.55 -1.77 -12.70
N ILE A 5 14.76 -0.86 -13.29
CA ILE A 5 13.31 -1.06 -13.52
C ILE A 5 13.06 -2.41 -14.23
N ASN A 6 13.96 -2.81 -15.13
CA ASN A 6 13.90 -4.09 -15.83
C ASN A 6 14.16 -5.31 -14.93
N GLU A 7 14.94 -5.16 -13.87
CA GLU A 7 15.14 -6.20 -12.85
C GLU A 7 13.89 -6.33 -11.98
N ALA A 8 13.32 -5.19 -11.55
CA ALA A 8 12.06 -5.18 -10.80
C ALA A 8 10.91 -5.84 -11.59
N ILE A 9 10.79 -5.58 -12.89
CA ILE A 9 9.80 -6.22 -13.76
C ILE A 9 10.01 -7.74 -13.80
N ARG A 10 11.25 -8.22 -13.96
CA ARG A 10 11.56 -9.66 -14.00
C ARG A 10 11.25 -10.36 -12.67
N ASP A 11 11.60 -9.71 -11.56
CA ASP A 11 11.35 -10.26 -10.22
C ASP A 11 9.85 -10.34 -9.95
N LEU A 12 9.09 -9.30 -10.28
CA LEU A 12 7.63 -9.28 -10.16
C LEU A 12 6.97 -10.35 -11.03
N ASP A 13 7.45 -10.55 -12.27
CA ASP A 13 6.94 -11.58 -13.16
C ASP A 13 7.18 -13.01 -12.63
N SER A 14 8.23 -13.22 -11.84
CA SER A 14 8.48 -14.50 -11.19
C SER A 14 7.44 -14.81 -10.09
N ILE A 15 7.00 -13.78 -9.36
CA ILE A 15 6.02 -13.85 -8.26
C ILE A 15 4.59 -13.98 -8.80
N ARG A 16 4.34 -13.61 -10.06
CA ARG A 16 3.04 -13.71 -10.76
C ARG A 16 2.41 -15.12 -10.74
N ARG A 17 3.16 -16.15 -10.34
CA ARG A 17 2.70 -17.53 -10.16
C ARG A 17 1.98 -17.77 -8.82
N GLU A 18 2.11 -16.88 -7.85
CA GLU A 18 1.39 -16.93 -6.58
C GLU A 18 0.02 -16.24 -6.73
N GLY A 19 -1.03 -17.04 -6.95
CA GLY A 19 -2.38 -16.52 -7.24
C GLY A 19 -2.93 -15.55 -6.19
N GLU A 20 -2.57 -15.71 -4.91
CA GLU A 20 -2.98 -14.80 -3.83
C GLU A 20 -2.39 -13.39 -3.94
N LEU A 21 -1.20 -13.25 -4.57
CA LEU A 21 -0.49 -11.98 -4.71
C LEU A 21 -0.61 -11.40 -6.11
N LEU A 22 -1.25 -12.11 -7.04
CA LEU A 22 -1.34 -11.73 -8.44
C LEU A 22 -1.85 -10.30 -8.62
N PHE A 23 -2.88 -9.89 -7.88
CA PHE A 23 -3.39 -8.53 -7.94
C PHE A 23 -2.32 -7.48 -7.57
N ALA A 24 -1.64 -7.66 -6.44
CA ALA A 24 -0.58 -6.74 -5.99
C ALA A 24 0.60 -6.70 -6.98
N VAL A 25 0.99 -7.86 -7.52
CA VAL A 25 2.04 -7.98 -8.54
C VAL A 25 1.64 -7.22 -9.80
N LEU A 26 0.40 -7.35 -10.28
CA LEU A 26 -0.06 -6.63 -11.47
C LEU A 26 -0.11 -5.11 -11.24
N VAL A 27 -0.50 -4.64 -10.05
CA VAL A 27 -0.46 -3.21 -9.68
C VAL A 27 0.99 -2.69 -9.73
N ALA A 28 1.94 -3.47 -9.21
CA ALA A 28 3.36 -3.13 -9.22
C ALA A 28 3.97 -3.14 -10.62
N LEU A 29 3.65 -4.15 -11.44
CA LEU A 29 4.08 -4.23 -12.83
C LEU A 29 3.56 -3.05 -13.65
N LEU A 30 2.28 -2.70 -13.52
CA LEU A 30 1.70 -1.56 -14.22
C LEU A 30 2.44 -0.26 -13.86
N HIS A 31 2.74 -0.07 -12.57
CA HIS A 31 3.52 1.07 -12.12
C HIS A 31 4.93 1.08 -12.72
N ALA A 32 5.65 -0.05 -12.68
CA ALA A 32 7.00 -0.16 -13.23
C ALA A 32 7.06 0.08 -14.76
N HIS A 33 6.08 -0.43 -15.50
CA HIS A 33 5.97 -0.17 -16.93
C HIS A 33 5.74 1.31 -17.24
N ASN A 34 4.90 2.00 -16.47
CA ASN A 34 4.66 3.44 -16.64
C ASN A 34 5.89 4.30 -16.30
N LEU A 35 6.84 3.80 -15.48
CA LEU A 35 8.10 4.47 -15.19
C LEU A 35 9.20 4.19 -16.22
N SER A 36 8.96 3.27 -17.16
CA SER A 36 9.95 2.88 -18.16
C SER A 36 10.19 4.01 -19.17
N LYS A 37 11.45 4.16 -19.61
CA LYS A 37 11.85 5.20 -20.58
C LYS A 37 11.09 5.08 -21.91
N ILE A 38 10.74 3.85 -22.29
CA ILE A 38 9.87 3.54 -23.42
C ILE A 38 8.75 2.68 -22.85
N VAL A 39 7.53 3.21 -22.87
CA VAL A 39 6.34 2.52 -22.38
C VAL A 39 5.83 1.59 -23.48
N ASP A 40 5.73 0.30 -23.16
CA ASP A 40 5.05 -0.68 -24.01
C ASP A 40 3.54 -0.58 -23.75
N THR A 41 2.83 0.10 -24.64
CA THR A 41 1.40 0.36 -24.48
C THR A 41 0.54 -0.90 -24.58
N ASP A 42 0.99 -1.89 -25.35
CA ASP A 42 0.28 -3.15 -25.53
C ASP A 42 0.38 -3.98 -24.25
N GLU A 43 1.56 -4.01 -23.64
CA GLU A 43 1.78 -4.67 -22.35
C GLU A 43 1.02 -3.97 -21.21
N VAL A 44 1.02 -2.64 -21.18
CA VAL A 44 0.22 -1.86 -20.21
C VAL A 44 -1.27 -2.20 -20.35
N ALA A 45 -1.80 -2.26 -21.57
CA ALA A 45 -3.19 -2.63 -21.81
C ALA A 45 -3.49 -4.07 -21.37
N ARG A 46 -2.57 -5.01 -21.64
CA ARG A 46 -2.68 -6.41 -21.22
C ARG A 46 -2.71 -6.55 -19.70
N ILE A 47 -1.84 -5.83 -18.99
CA ILE A 47 -1.79 -5.81 -17.53
C ILE A 47 -3.07 -5.19 -16.96
N GLY A 48 -3.56 -4.09 -17.53
CA GLY A 48 -4.83 -3.46 -17.14
C GLY A 48 -6.01 -4.42 -17.26
N ALA A 49 -6.14 -5.12 -18.39
CA ALA A 49 -7.20 -6.11 -18.58
C ALA A 49 -7.10 -7.30 -17.60
N ALA A 50 -5.89 -7.68 -17.16
CA ALA A 50 -5.70 -8.69 -16.13
C ALA A 50 -6.09 -8.18 -14.74
N LEU A 51 -5.76 -6.92 -14.41
CA LEU A 51 -6.16 -6.27 -13.16
C LEU A 51 -7.67 -6.23 -13.00
N ASP A 52 -8.40 -5.88 -14.06
CA ASP A 52 -9.87 -5.82 -14.00
C ASP A 52 -10.50 -7.18 -13.68
N ARG A 53 -9.92 -8.26 -14.19
CA ARG A 53 -10.37 -9.64 -13.91
C ARG A 53 -10.07 -10.06 -12.47
N GLU A 54 -8.86 -9.75 -12.00
CA GLU A 54 -8.42 -10.12 -10.65
C GLU A 54 -9.00 -9.22 -9.57
N ARG A 55 -9.41 -7.99 -9.92
CA ARG A 55 -10.04 -7.04 -9.00
C ARG A 55 -11.22 -7.67 -8.29
N ALA A 56 -12.07 -8.47 -8.94
CA ALA A 56 -13.21 -9.10 -8.26
C ALA A 56 -12.82 -10.25 -7.30
N ARG A 57 -11.62 -10.84 -7.47
CA ARG A 57 -11.20 -12.10 -6.83
C ARG A 57 -10.17 -11.91 -5.72
N VAL A 58 -9.49 -10.77 -5.71
CA VAL A 58 -8.43 -10.48 -4.75
C VAL A 58 -8.92 -10.62 -3.31
N GLY A 59 -8.21 -11.43 -2.54
CA GLY A 59 -8.47 -11.67 -1.12
C GLY A 59 -7.72 -10.68 -0.21
N GLU A 60 -7.85 -10.90 1.10
CA GLU A 60 -7.25 -10.07 2.15
C GLU A 60 -5.77 -9.77 1.91
N ARG A 61 -4.97 -10.83 1.69
CA ARG A 61 -3.51 -10.72 1.55
C ARG A 61 -3.10 -9.91 0.32
N GLY A 62 -3.76 -10.15 -0.81
CA GLY A 62 -3.49 -9.41 -2.05
C GLY A 62 -3.85 -7.93 -1.93
N LEU A 63 -4.95 -7.59 -1.24
CA LEU A 63 -5.33 -6.20 -0.98
C LEU A 63 -4.35 -5.50 -0.03
N LEU A 64 -3.91 -6.19 1.04
CA LEU A 64 -2.91 -5.63 1.96
C LEU A 64 -1.61 -5.30 1.24
N MET A 65 -1.08 -6.23 0.44
CA MET A 65 0.16 -6.02 -0.32
C MET A 65 -0.02 -4.92 -1.38
N ALA A 66 -1.15 -4.88 -2.09
CA ALA A 66 -1.43 -3.83 -3.08
C ALA A 66 -1.52 -2.43 -2.43
N ALA A 67 -2.19 -2.33 -1.28
CA ALA A 67 -2.28 -1.08 -0.52
C ALA A 67 -0.91 -0.60 -0.02
N GLN A 68 -0.10 -1.52 0.52
CA GLN A 68 1.26 -1.20 0.96
C GLN A 68 2.14 -0.72 -0.19
N PHE A 69 2.11 -1.43 -1.32
CA PHE A 69 2.83 -1.02 -2.52
C PHE A 69 2.39 0.37 -3.00
N ALA A 70 1.09 0.61 -3.12
CA ALA A 70 0.55 1.89 -3.57
C ALA A 70 0.97 3.04 -2.63
N TRP A 71 0.96 2.81 -1.32
CA TRP A 71 1.43 3.78 -0.34
C TRP A 71 2.93 4.11 -0.52
N HIS A 72 3.78 3.09 -0.66
CA HIS A 72 5.21 3.29 -0.92
C HIS A 72 5.51 3.94 -2.27
N ALA A 73 4.63 3.76 -3.26
CA ALA A 73 4.70 4.38 -4.57
C ALA A 73 4.07 5.79 -4.61
N GLU A 74 3.71 6.37 -3.45
CA GLU A 74 3.04 7.68 -3.30
C GLU A 74 1.69 7.79 -4.02
N ARG A 75 1.06 6.65 -4.35
CA ARG A 75 -0.27 6.56 -4.95
C ARG A 75 -1.34 6.48 -3.86
N LEU A 76 -1.49 7.56 -3.09
CA LEU A 76 -2.30 7.56 -1.86
C LEU A 76 -3.78 7.23 -2.10
N GLU A 77 -4.37 7.65 -3.22
CA GLU A 77 -5.76 7.33 -3.54
C GLU A 77 -5.98 5.82 -3.79
N ASP A 78 -5.08 5.20 -4.55
CA ASP A 78 -5.12 3.74 -4.78
C ASP A 78 -4.89 2.98 -3.46
N ALA A 79 -3.94 3.46 -2.64
CA ALA A 79 -3.67 2.87 -1.33
C ALA A 79 -4.90 2.91 -0.42
N ARG A 80 -5.61 4.05 -0.40
CA ARG A 80 -6.86 4.24 0.34
C ARG A 80 -7.95 3.29 -0.15
N GLU A 81 -8.16 3.22 -1.47
CA GLU A 81 -9.17 2.32 -2.05
C GLU A 81 -8.92 0.85 -1.65
N TYR A 82 -7.67 0.39 -1.74
CA TYR A 82 -7.31 -0.99 -1.43
C TYR A 82 -7.42 -1.30 0.06
N VAL A 83 -7.02 -0.37 0.95
CA VAL A 83 -7.12 -0.58 2.40
C VAL A 83 -8.56 -0.51 2.89
N GLU A 84 -9.39 0.36 2.33
CA GLU A 84 -10.82 0.42 2.65
C GLU A 84 -11.52 -0.87 2.26
N ARG A 85 -11.21 -1.39 1.07
CA ARG A 85 -11.75 -2.67 0.62
C ARG A 85 -11.26 -3.85 1.48
N LEU A 86 -10.00 -3.84 1.90
CA LEU A 86 -9.48 -4.81 2.87
C LEU A 86 -10.28 -4.78 4.17
N LEU A 87 -10.51 -3.60 4.73
CA LEU A 87 -11.24 -3.43 5.98
C LEU A 87 -12.74 -3.73 5.83
N ALA A 88 -13.32 -3.55 4.65
CA ALA A 88 -14.67 -4.02 4.35
C ALA A 88 -14.78 -5.55 4.38
N LEU A 89 -13.75 -6.27 3.91
CA LEU A 89 -13.69 -7.73 3.97
C LEU A 89 -13.34 -8.26 5.37
N LYS A 90 -12.44 -7.56 6.08
CA LYS A 90 -11.99 -7.94 7.42
C LYS A 90 -11.81 -6.70 8.30
N PRO A 91 -12.90 -6.24 8.96
CA PRO A 91 -12.86 -5.02 9.79
C PRO A 91 -11.85 -5.10 10.94
N GLY A 92 -11.60 -6.31 11.47
CA GLY A 92 -10.64 -6.56 12.53
C GLY A 92 -9.19 -6.73 12.09
N SER A 93 -8.85 -6.42 10.83
CA SER A 93 -7.46 -6.50 10.36
C SER A 93 -6.59 -5.42 11.02
N THR A 94 -5.77 -5.81 11.99
CA THR A 94 -4.83 -4.88 12.64
C THR A 94 -3.88 -4.24 11.62
N GLN A 95 -3.32 -5.05 10.71
CA GLN A 95 -2.42 -4.55 9.66
C GLN A 95 -3.13 -3.58 8.71
N GLY A 96 -4.38 -3.86 8.31
CA GLY A 96 -5.16 -2.94 7.49
C GLY A 96 -5.44 -1.61 8.20
N ASN A 97 -5.77 -1.66 9.49
CA ASN A 97 -6.03 -0.44 10.27
C ASN A 97 -4.75 0.39 10.46
N ILE A 98 -3.61 -0.24 10.79
CA ILE A 98 -2.30 0.42 10.88
C ILE A 98 -1.94 1.10 9.56
N LEU A 99 -2.10 0.38 8.44
CA LEU A 99 -1.81 0.92 7.11
C LEU A 99 -2.70 2.11 6.75
N ARG A 100 -4.01 2.06 7.08
CA ARG A 100 -4.92 3.20 6.90
C ARG A 100 -4.41 4.42 7.67
N CYS A 101 -3.94 4.25 8.89
CA CYS A 101 -3.39 5.37 9.67
C CYS A 101 -2.17 5.98 9.00
N TRP A 102 -1.29 5.17 8.42
CA TRP A 102 -0.12 5.64 7.65
C TRP A 102 -0.53 6.40 6.39
N ILE A 103 -1.52 5.90 5.65
CA ILE A 103 -2.03 6.54 4.44
C ILE A 103 -2.62 7.91 4.78
N GLU A 104 -3.48 8.00 5.80
CA GLU A 104 -4.08 9.26 6.23
C GLU A 104 -3.04 10.25 6.78
N LEU A 105 -2.06 9.76 7.54
CA LEU A 105 -0.94 10.60 7.99
C LEU A 105 -0.13 11.15 6.81
N SER A 106 0.12 10.32 5.80
CA SER A 106 0.87 10.71 4.59
C SER A 106 0.08 11.69 3.72
N ALA A 107 -1.26 11.61 3.74
CA ALA A 107 -2.16 12.55 3.09
C ALA A 107 -2.32 13.88 3.87
N GLY A 108 -1.71 14.01 5.05
CA GLY A 108 -1.86 15.18 5.91
C GLY A 108 -3.22 15.29 6.60
N ALA A 109 -3.97 14.18 6.69
CA ALA A 109 -5.27 14.16 7.33
C ALA A 109 -5.14 14.18 8.86
N LEU A 110 -5.86 15.11 9.50
CA LEU A 110 -5.81 15.36 10.94
C LEU A 110 -6.34 14.22 11.87
N PRO A 111 -7.25 13.31 11.47
CA PRO A 111 -7.73 12.27 12.38
C PRO A 111 -6.78 11.06 12.51
N ALA A 112 -5.57 11.10 11.92
CA ALA A 112 -4.63 9.98 12.00
C ALA A 112 -4.34 9.55 13.46
N HIS A 113 -4.26 10.49 14.40
CA HIS A 113 -4.01 10.22 15.82
C HIS A 113 -5.10 9.37 16.50
N GLU A 114 -6.38 9.65 16.25
CA GLU A 114 -7.50 8.90 16.81
C GLU A 114 -7.49 7.45 16.31
N LEU A 115 -7.13 7.26 15.03
CA LEU A 115 -6.99 5.94 14.43
C LEU A 115 -5.80 5.16 15.03
N TRP A 116 -4.68 5.84 15.31
CA TRP A 116 -3.53 5.24 15.99
C TRP A 116 -3.83 4.82 17.43
N ASP A 117 -4.68 5.56 18.14
CA ASP A 117 -5.08 5.20 19.51
C ASP A 117 -6.11 4.06 19.54
N ALA A 118 -6.95 3.97 18.51
CA ALA A 118 -7.92 2.87 18.37
C ALA A 118 -7.26 1.53 17.99
N HIS A 119 -6.15 1.55 17.25
CA HIS A 119 -5.59 0.34 16.62
C HIS A 119 -4.10 0.08 16.88
N GLY A 120 -3.36 1.03 17.44
CA GLY A 120 -1.96 0.89 17.77
C GLY A 120 -1.76 0.31 19.17
N GLY A 121 -1.48 -0.98 19.26
CA GLY A 121 -1.02 -1.58 20.51
C GLY A 121 0.35 -1.03 20.89
N LYS A 122 0.67 -1.00 22.20
CA LYS A 122 1.98 -0.54 22.73
C LYS A 122 3.19 -1.35 22.22
N LYS A 123 2.99 -2.42 21.43
CA LYS A 123 4.04 -3.31 20.90
C LYS A 123 4.22 -3.22 19.38
N GLU A 124 3.35 -2.53 18.66
CA GLU A 124 3.51 -2.36 17.22
C GLU A 124 4.40 -1.14 16.95
N LEU A 125 5.66 -1.43 16.60
CA LEU A 125 6.67 -0.42 16.29
C LEU A 125 6.18 0.59 15.24
N GLU A 126 5.47 0.12 14.22
CA GLU A 126 4.88 0.99 13.19
C GLU A 126 3.85 1.96 13.76
N ALA A 127 2.97 1.50 14.67
CA ALA A 127 2.02 2.40 15.31
C ALA A 127 2.70 3.42 16.22
N LEU A 128 3.77 3.02 16.93
CA LEU A 128 4.57 3.95 17.74
C LEU A 128 5.30 4.98 16.88
N MET A 129 5.87 4.58 15.74
CA MET A 129 6.50 5.49 14.79
C MET A 129 5.49 6.47 14.18
N GLY A 130 4.27 6.01 13.85
CA GLY A 130 3.19 6.85 13.34
C GLY A 130 2.77 7.93 14.33
N LYS A 131 2.62 7.57 15.62
CA LYS A 131 2.33 8.53 16.71
C LYS A 131 3.43 9.57 16.88
N ALA A 132 4.70 9.14 16.88
CA ALA A 132 5.84 10.05 17.02
C ALA A 132 5.90 11.05 15.86
N ARG A 133 5.73 10.57 14.62
CA ARG A 133 5.75 11.42 13.42
C ARG A 133 4.58 12.40 13.36
N HIS A 134 3.40 11.99 13.83
CA HIS A 134 2.25 12.89 13.96
C HIS A 134 2.46 13.98 15.03
N ALA A 135 3.04 13.62 16.19
CA ALA A 135 3.36 14.58 17.23
C ALA A 135 4.42 15.61 16.79
N GLU A 136 5.37 15.19 15.95
CA GLU A 136 6.37 16.05 15.32
C GLU A 136 5.73 17.03 14.31
N THR A 137 4.79 16.57 13.49
CA THR A 137 4.07 17.44 12.53
C THR A 137 3.17 18.47 13.21
N LEU A 138 2.68 18.18 14.41
CA LEU A 138 1.91 19.13 15.24
C LEU A 138 2.78 20.08 16.08
N GLY A 139 4.11 19.99 16.01
CA GLY A 139 5.03 20.83 16.79
C GLY A 139 5.00 20.58 18.30
N GLN A 140 4.45 19.44 18.75
CA GLN A 140 4.30 19.11 20.17
C GLN A 140 5.45 18.22 20.64
N HIS A 141 6.68 18.76 20.70
CA HIS A 141 7.88 18.03 21.15
C HIS A 141 7.80 17.48 22.59
N ALA A 142 6.83 17.92 23.40
CA ALA A 142 6.73 17.54 24.81
C ALA A 142 5.98 16.21 25.09
N LYS A 143 5.31 15.61 24.09
CA LYS A 143 4.54 14.34 24.27
C LYS A 143 5.21 13.10 23.65
N ALA A 144 6.44 13.22 23.16
CA ALA A 144 7.14 12.16 22.44
C ALA A 144 8.03 11.25 23.33
N LEU A 145 7.91 11.33 24.66
CA LEU A 145 8.65 10.51 25.64
C LEU A 145 7.70 9.75 26.56
#